data_AF-A0A4Q0IZ60-F1
#
_entry.id   AF-A0A4Q0IZ60-F1
#
_cell.length_a   1.000
_cell.length_b   1.000
_cell.length_c   1.000
_cell.angle_alpha   90.00
_cell.angle_beta   90.00
_cell.angle_gamma   90.00
#
_symmetry.space_group_name_H-M   'P 1'
#
loop_
_entity.id
_entity.type
_entity.pdbx_description
1 polymer ?
#
loop_
_entity_poly.entity_id
_entity_poly.type
_entity_poly.pdbx_seq_one_letter_code
_entity_poly.pdbx_strand_id
1 'polypeptide(L)'
;MDKAAAQPIDLYDAISEMKRISLAGGTFSLTFRKWNRQTRNGGDVVKINAARIRPKAKDDKISDASYKLFFTDTETGLARNCWQVLITEFNGRRTVLN
;
A
#
# COMPACT_ATOMS: atom_id res chain seq x y z
N MET A 1 -9.82 -25.50 8.10
CA MET A 1 -8.87 -25.41 6.96
C MET A 1 -7.81 -24.40 7.35
N ASP A 2 -6.68 -24.90 7.84
CA ASP A 2 -5.54 -24.07 8.22
C ASP A 2 -5.04 -23.32 6.99
N LYS A 3 -5.26 -22.01 6.99
CA LYS A 3 -4.71 -21.12 5.98
C LYS A 3 -3.21 -21.07 6.25
N ALA A 4 -2.45 -21.96 5.62
CA ALA A 4 -1.00 -21.92 5.66
C ALA A 4 -0.58 -20.47 5.40
N ALA A 5 -0.03 -19.81 6.41
CA ALA A 5 0.31 -18.41 6.32
C ALA A 5 1.29 -18.26 5.15
N ALA A 6 0.86 -17.58 4.10
CA ALA A 6 1.68 -17.40 2.91
C ALA A 6 3.01 -16.77 3.34
N GLN A 7 4.12 -17.27 2.78
CA GLN A 7 5.46 -16.85 3.16
C GLN A 7 5.58 -15.31 3.11
N PRO A 8 6.24 -14.68 4.10
CA PRO A 8 6.47 -13.25 4.09
C PRO A 8 7.11 -12.78 2.77
N ILE A 9 6.95 -11.50 2.47
CA ILE A 9 7.55 -10.87 1.29
C ILE A 9 8.34 -9.65 1.75
N ASP A 10 9.48 -9.41 1.11
CA ASP A 10 10.18 -8.14 1.31
C ASP A 10 9.28 -6.97 0.87
N LEU A 11 9.34 -5.87 1.61
CA LEU A 11 8.50 -4.71 1.34
C LEU A 11 8.74 -4.12 -0.06
N TYR A 12 10.00 -4.03 -0.50
CA TYR A 12 10.34 -3.46 -1.80
C TYR A 12 9.94 -4.39 -2.94
N ASP A 13 10.06 -5.70 -2.75
CA ASP A 13 9.54 -6.70 -3.68
C ASP A 13 8.01 -6.60 -3.78
N ALA A 14 7.32 -6.46 -2.65
CA ALA A 14 5.87 -6.27 -2.63
C ALA A 14 5.46 -5.01 -3.41
N ILE A 15 6.13 -3.88 -3.19
CA ILE A 15 5.85 -2.63 -3.91
C ILE A 15 6.12 -2.78 -5.41
N SER A 16 7.18 -3.48 -5.79
CA SER A 16 7.51 -3.75 -7.20
C SER A 16 6.42 -4.59 -7.86
N GLU A 17 5.91 -5.60 -7.16
CA GLU A 17 4.82 -6.43 -7.62
C GLU A 17 3.50 -5.67 -7.74
N MET A 18 3.18 -4.80 -6.77
CA MET A 18 2.01 -3.91 -6.84
C MET A 18 2.03 -3.03 -8.10
N LYS A 19 3.20 -2.49 -8.45
CA LYS A 19 3.39 -1.71 -9.69
C LYS A 19 3.16 -2.59 -10.91
N ARG A 20 3.75 -3.80 -10.95
CA ARG A 20 3.60 -4.75 -12.06
C ARG A 20 2.14 -5.14 -12.30
N ILE A 21 1.42 -5.52 -11.23
CA ILE A 21 -0.01 -5.86 -11.30
C ILE A 21 -0.81 -4.69 -11.85
N SER A 22 -0.52 -3.48 -11.40
CA SER A 22 -1.23 -2.26 -11.84
C SER A 22 -0.99 -1.94 -13.31
N LEU A 23 0.25 -2.09 -13.78
CA LEU A 23 0.61 -1.91 -15.19
C LEU A 23 -0.08 -2.94 -16.09
N ALA A 24 -0.29 -4.16 -15.60
CA ALA A 24 -1.05 -5.20 -16.31
C ALA A 24 -2.58 -4.98 -16.25
N GLY A 25 -3.06 -3.88 -15.65
CA GLY A 25 -4.49 -3.59 -15.49
C GLY A 25 -5.16 -4.35 -14.34
N GLY A 26 -4.41 -5.15 -13.58
CA GLY A 26 -4.91 -5.87 -12.41
C GLY A 26 -5.14 -4.97 -11.20
N THR A 27 -5.62 -5.59 -10.12
CA THR A 27 -5.76 -5.00 -8.79
C THR A 27 -5.12 -5.89 -7.74
N PHE A 28 -4.77 -5.31 -6.61
CA PHE A 28 -4.20 -6.02 -5.48
C PHE A 28 -4.81 -5.55 -4.16
N SER A 29 -4.70 -6.37 -3.13
CA SER A 29 -5.03 -5.98 -1.76
C SER A 29 -3.79 -5.54 -1.01
N LEU A 30 -3.96 -4.53 -0.15
CA LEU A 30 -2.92 -4.10 0.78
C LEU A 30 -3.51 -3.73 2.13
N THR A 31 -2.73 -3.94 3.18
CA THR A 31 -3.01 -3.44 4.52
C THR A 31 -1.87 -2.55 4.98
N PHE A 32 -2.18 -1.40 5.57
CA PHE A 32 -1.19 -0.47 6.09
C PHE A 32 -1.69 0.23 7.36
N ARG A 33 -0.76 0.72 8.17
CA ARG A 33 -1.10 1.55 9.34
C ARG A 33 -1.03 3.03 8.99
N LYS A 34 -2.00 3.82 9.45
CA LYS A 34 -1.95 5.29 9.35
C LYS A 34 -0.87 5.83 10.29
N TRP A 35 -0.33 7.00 9.95
CA TRP A 35 0.54 7.76 10.84
C TRP A 35 -0.03 9.16 11.04
N ASN A 36 -0.30 9.51 12.29
CA ASN A 36 -0.75 10.86 12.63
C ASN A 36 0.46 11.74 12.92
N ARG A 37 0.74 12.70 12.03
CA ARG A 37 1.89 13.61 12.18
C ARG A 37 1.73 14.59 13.35
N GLN A 38 0.51 14.99 13.69
CA GLN A 38 0.25 15.94 14.77
C GLN A 38 0.50 15.31 16.13
N THR A 39 0.00 14.09 16.34
CA THR A 39 0.14 13.38 17.62
C THR A 39 1.39 12.50 17.69
N ARG A 40 2.11 12.32 16.57
CA ARG A 40 3.29 11.45 16.44
C ARG A 40 3.02 10.00 16.87
N ASN A 41 1.80 9.54 16.64
CA ASN A 41 1.35 8.21 17.01
C ASN A 41 0.89 7.42 15.78
N GLY A 42 0.98 6.09 15.89
CA GLY A 42 0.33 5.18 14.96
C GLY A 42 -1.18 5.35 15.03
N GLY A 43 -1.81 5.47 13.86
CA GLY A 43 -3.27 5.50 13.73
C GLY A 43 -3.84 4.13 13.37
N ASP A 44 -5.06 4.15 12.83
CA ASP A 44 -5.78 2.93 12.45
C ASP A 44 -5.04 2.09 11.41
N VAL A 45 -5.31 0.79 11.46
CA VAL A 45 -5.00 -0.13 10.36
C VAL A 45 -6.08 0.03 9.29
N VAL A 46 -5.64 0.19 8.05
CA VAL A 46 -6.50 0.32 6.88
C VAL A 46 -6.26 -0.87 5.97
N LYS A 47 -7.35 -1.52 5.56
CA LYS A 47 -7.34 -2.59 4.56
C LYS A 47 -8.01 -2.10 3.29
N ILE A 48 -7.35 -2.35 2.17
CA ILE A 48 -7.86 -2.08 0.82
C ILE A 48 -7.90 -3.41 0.09
N ASN A 49 -9.08 -3.80 -0.42
CA ASN A 49 -9.26 -5.10 -1.07
C ASN A 49 -8.83 -5.06 -2.54
N ALA A 50 -9.09 -3.95 -3.23
CA ALA A 50 -8.72 -3.76 -4.63
C ALA A 50 -8.12 -2.37 -4.85
N ALA A 51 -6.81 -2.33 -5.05
CA ALA A 51 -6.02 -1.14 -5.32
C ALA A 51 -5.33 -1.24 -6.68
N ARG A 52 -5.14 -0.08 -7.32
CA ARG A 52 -4.27 0.08 -8.48
C ARG A 52 -3.33 1.27 -8.26
N ILE A 53 -2.03 1.08 -8.51
CA ILE A 53 -1.04 2.16 -8.45
C ILE A 53 -1.40 3.25 -9.45
N ARG A 54 -1.27 4.50 -9.01
CA ARG A 54 -1.42 5.67 -9.87
C ARG A 54 -0.18 6.55 -9.81
N PRO A 55 0.12 7.30 -10.89
CA PRO A 55 1.10 8.37 -10.81
C PRO A 55 0.70 9.40 -9.74
N LYS A 56 1.70 9.98 -9.09
CA LYS A 56 1.52 11.21 -8.33
C LYS A 56 1.04 12.31 -9.30
N ALA A 57 0.09 13.15 -8.91
CA ALA A 57 -0.28 14.29 -9.74
C ALA A 57 0.89 15.30 -9.79
N LYS A 58 1.09 15.95 -10.95
CA LYS A 58 2.20 16.89 -11.17
C LYS A 58 2.14 18.10 -10.23
N ASP A 59 0.93 18.57 -9.92
CA ASP A 59 0.72 19.78 -9.12
C ASP A 59 0.57 19.51 -7.61
N ASP A 60 0.55 18.24 -7.21
CA ASP A 60 0.43 17.85 -5.81
C ASP A 60 1.74 18.16 -5.06
N LYS A 61 1.75 19.29 -4.33
CA LYS A 61 2.77 19.60 -3.31
C LYS A 61 2.58 18.73 -2.06
N ILE A 62 2.69 17.42 -2.23
CA ILE A 62 2.64 16.47 -1.11
C ILE A 62 4.05 16.31 -0.54
N SER A 63 4.18 16.66 0.75
CA SER A 63 5.41 16.41 1.51
C SER A 63 5.74 14.93 1.55
N ASP A 64 7.04 14.63 1.47
CA ASP A 64 7.59 13.28 1.60
C ASP A 64 7.02 12.29 0.56
N ALA A 65 6.63 12.80 -0.62
CA ALA A 65 5.96 11.99 -1.64
C ALA A 65 6.77 10.78 -2.10
N SER A 66 8.10 10.86 -2.10
CA SER A 66 8.99 9.75 -2.44
C SER A 66 8.85 8.54 -1.52
N TYR A 67 8.39 8.76 -0.28
CA TYR A 67 8.18 7.72 0.73
C TYR A 67 6.73 7.20 0.75
N LYS A 68 5.88 7.70 -0.16
CA LYS A 68 4.47 7.35 -0.23
C LYS A 68 4.16 6.52 -1.46
N LEU A 69 3.18 5.63 -1.33
CA LEU A 69 2.58 4.89 -2.43
C LEU A 69 1.25 5.56 -2.77
N PHE A 70 1.07 5.93 -4.03
CA PHE A 70 -0.17 6.52 -4.53
C PHE A 70 -0.98 5.46 -5.26
N PHE A 71 -2.24 5.29 -4.88
CA PHE A 71 -3.11 4.28 -5.47
C PHE A 71 -4.55 4.76 -5.53
N THR A 72 -5.33 4.16 -6.41
CA THR A 72 -6.79 4.27 -6.44
C THR A 72 -7.36 3.03 -5.79
N ASP A 73 -8.23 3.22 -4.81
CA ASP A 73 -9.11 2.16 -4.31
C ASP A 73 -10.21 1.96 -5.34
N THR A 74 -10.18 0.83 -6.05
CA THR A 74 -11.06 0.59 -7.19
C THR A 74 -12.46 0.18 -6.79
N GLU A 75 -12.69 -0.19 -5.51
CA GLU A 75 -14.04 -0.46 -5.00
C GLU A 75 -14.79 0.87 -4.79
N THR A 76 -14.11 1.90 -4.30
CA THR A 76 -14.71 3.22 -4.02
C THR A 76 -14.44 4.28 -5.09
N GLY A 77 -13.50 4.03 -6.00
CA GLY A 77 -13.00 5.00 -6.97
C GLY A 77 -12.11 6.10 -6.38
N LEU A 78 -11.84 6.07 -5.07
CA LEU A 78 -11.13 7.15 -4.39
C LEU A 78 -9.62 7.05 -4.59
N ALA A 79 -9.01 8.19 -4.93
CA ALA A 79 -7.56 8.35 -4.92
C ALA A 79 -7.05 8.44 -3.47
N ARG A 80 -6.10 7.58 -3.12
CA ARG A 80 -5.52 7.46 -1.77
C ARG A 80 -3.99 7.41 -1.84
N ASN A 81 -3.36 7.55 -0.69
CA ASN A 81 -1.93 7.30 -0.51
C ASN A 81 -1.64 6.71 0.87
N CYS A 82 -0.54 5.99 0.98
CA CYS A 82 -0.01 5.49 2.26
C CYS A 82 1.51 5.63 2.31
N TRP A 83 2.08 5.57 3.50
CA TRP A 83 3.52 5.46 3.67
C TRP A 83 3.97 4.06 3.28
N GLN A 84 4.95 3.95 2.39
CA GLN A 84 5.45 2.66 1.90
C GLN A 84 5.91 1.76 3.06
N VAL A 85 6.67 2.33 4.00
CA VAL A 85 7.21 1.64 5.19
C VAL A 85 6.14 1.17 6.19
N LEU A 86 4.89 1.64 6.07
CA LEU A 86 3.79 1.25 6.96
C LEU A 86 2.86 0.21 6.35
N ILE A 87 3.18 -0.30 5.16
CA ILE A 87 2.49 -1.44 4.57
C ILE A 87 2.89 -2.68 5.38
N THR A 88 1.88 -3.39 5.88
CA THR A 88 2.04 -4.59 6.72
C THR A 88 1.65 -5.88 6.01
N GLU A 89 0.83 -5.77 4.96
CA GLU A 89 0.37 -6.91 4.17
C GLU A 89 0.17 -6.53 2.71
N PHE A 90 0.52 -7.46 1.82
CA PHE A 90 0.26 -7.41 0.38
C PHE A 90 -0.34 -8.75 -0.05
N ASN A 91 -1.55 -8.75 -0.63
CA ASN A 91 -2.22 -9.97 -1.10
C ASN A 91 -2.25 -11.12 -0.06
N GLY A 92 -2.51 -10.80 1.21
CA GLY A 92 -2.53 -11.79 2.29
C GLY A 92 -1.14 -12.24 2.79
N ARG A 93 -0.05 -11.70 2.23
CA ARG A 93 1.33 -11.97 2.64
C ARG A 93 1.83 -10.84 3.52
N ARG A 94 2.35 -11.18 4.70
CA ARG A 94 3.00 -10.22 5.59
C ARG A 94 4.22 -9.62 4.91
N THR A 95 4.36 -8.30 4.96
CA THR A 95 5.57 -7.61 4.51
C THR A 95 6.62 -7.57 5.63
N VAL A 96 7.89 -7.68 5.25
CA VAL A 96 9.05 -7.53 6.14
C VAL A 96 10.06 -6.57 5.51
N LEU A 97 10.88 -5.94 6.34
CA LEU A 97 12.05 -5.17 5.90
C LEU A 97 13.27 -6.04 6.18
N ASN A 98 13.96 -6.46 5.11
CA ASN A 98 15.19 -7.25 5.21
C ASN A 98 16.42 -6.42 4.87
#